data_AF-A0A7L4PGE0-F1
#
_entry.id   AF-A0A7L4PGE0-F1
#
_cell.length_a   1.000
_cell.length_b   1.000
_cell.length_c   1.000
_cell.angle_alpha   90.00
_cell.angle_beta   90.00
_cell.angle_gamma   90.00
#
_symmetry.space_group_name_H-M   'P 1'
#
loop_
_entity.id
_entity.type
_entity.pdbx_description
1 polymer ?
#
loop_
_entity_poly.entity_id
_entity_poly.type
_entity_poly.pdbx_seq_one_letter_code
_entity_poly.pdbx_strand_id
1 'polypeptide(L)' 'MRTVRKWDANIEFEERSIKLFLGDRDTGLFLGRKSVSFSLKEFWT' A
#
# COMPACT_ATOMS: atom_id res chain seq x y z
N MET A 1 15.68 9.22 -24.22
CA MET A 1 16.07 8.09 -23.36
C MET A 1 15.13 8.08 -22.16
N ARG A 2 14.38 7.00 -21.91
CA ARG A 2 13.44 6.89 -20.77
C ARG A 2 14.09 6.04 -19.69
N THR A 3 14.28 6.60 -18.49
CA THR A 3 14.82 5.85 -17.35
C THR A 3 13.71 5.03 -16.72
N VAL A 4 13.85 3.70 -16.74
CA VAL A 4 12.97 2.79 -16.01
C VAL A 4 13.57 2.58 -14.62
N ARG A 5 12.91 3.07 -13.57
CA ARG A 5 13.28 2.83 -12.18
C ARG A 5 12.45 1.68 -11.62
N LYS A 6 13.05 0.85 -10.77
CA LYS A 6 12.34 -0.18 -10.01
C LYS A 6 11.66 0.49 -8.81
N TRP A 7 10.39 0.18 -8.63
CA TRP A 7 9.59 0.65 -7.51
C TRP A 7 9.04 -0.56 -6.77
N ASP A 8 9.02 -0.48 -5.45
CA ASP A 8 8.38 -1.44 -4.57
C ASP A 8 7.02 -0.92 -4.13
N ALA A 9 6.02 -1.80 -4.18
CA ALA A 9 4.71 -1.57 -3.59
C ALA A 9 4.43 -2.67 -2.57
N ASN A 10 4.06 -2.29 -1.34
CA ASN A 10 3.68 -3.23 -0.29
C ASN A 10 2.22 -3.02 0.10
N ILE A 11 1.50 -4.12 0.30
CA ILE A 11 0.13 -4.14 0.79
C ILE A 11 0.13 -4.88 2.13
N GLU A 12 -0.32 -4.20 3.18
CA GLU A 12 -0.46 -4.77 4.52
C GLU A 12 -1.95 -4.85 4.86
N PHE A 13 -2.39 -6.05 5.24
CA PHE A 13 -3.76 -6.31 5.66
C PHE A 13 -3.81 -6.38 7.19
N GLU A 14 -4.65 -5.55 7.77
CA GLU A 14 -5.04 -5.63 9.17
C GLU A 14 -6.52 -6.01 9.25
N GLU A 15 -6.98 -6.50 10.40
CA GLU A 15 -8.35 -7.01 10.60
C GLU A 15 -9.45 -6.10 10.04
N ARG A 16 -9.25 -4.79 10.04
CA ARG A 16 -10.22 -3.78 9.57
C ARG A 16 -9.60 -2.73 8.64
N SER A 17 -8.38 -2.95 8.16
CA SER A 17 -7.68 -1.94 7.37
C SER A 17 -6.76 -2.54 6.30
N ILE A 18 -6.58 -1.82 5.20
CA ILE A 18 -5.58 -2.12 4.18
C ILE A 18 -4.65 -0.92 4.08
N LYS A 19 -3.34 -1.15 4.16
CA LYS A 19 -2.31 -0.13 3.99
C LYS A 19 -1.53 -0.40 2.71
N LEU A 20 -1.35 0.64 1.90
CA LEU A 20 -0.56 0.63 0.68
C LEU A 20 0.66 1.53 0.89
N PHE A 21 1.84 1.00 0.60
CA PHE A 21 3.10 1.73 0.66
C PHE A 21 3.77 1.71 -0.71
N LEU A 22 4.26 2.85 -1.17
CA LEU A 22 4.98 2.98 -2.44
C LEU A 22 6.33 3.67 -2.21
N GLY A 23 7.41 3.03 -2.65
CA GLY A 23 8.75 3.58 -2.51
C GLY A 23 9.76 2.92 -3.45
N ASP A 24 10.90 3.59 -3.64
CA ASP A 24 12.06 3.07 -4.35
C ASP A 24 13.08 2.60 -3.30
N ARG A 25 13.35 1.29 -3.28
CA ARG A 25 14.29 0.68 -2.32
C ARG A 25 15.73 1.08 -2.57
N ASP A 26 16.10 1.30 -3.83
CA ASP A 26 17.48 1.57 -4.22
C ASP A 26 17.88 3.00 -3.81
N THR A 27 16.94 3.93 -3.85
CA THR A 27 17.17 5.33 -3.46
C THR A 27 16.65 5.69 -2.07
N GLY A 28 15.90 4.79 -1.43
CA GLY A 28 15.18 5.07 -0.18
C GLY A 28 14.06 6.12 -0.33
N LEU A 29 13.67 6.45 -1.57
CA LEU A 29 12.67 7.48 -1.84
C LEU A 29 11.26 6.94 -1.54
N PHE A 30 10.61 7.51 -0.55
CA PHE A 30 9.23 7.20 -0.19
C PHE A 30 8.26 8.14 -0.92
N LEU A 31 7.32 7.58 -1.69
CA LEU A 31 6.34 8.37 -2.45
C LEU A 31 5.03 8.58 -1.69
N GLY A 32 4.68 7.65 -0.80
CA GLY A 32 3.47 7.82 0.00
C GLY A 32 2.94 6.54 0.61
N ARG A 33 2.03 6.75 1.57
CA ARG A 33 1.24 5.72 2.25
C ARG A 33 -0.22 6.10 2.17
N LYS A 34 -1.08 5.14 1.84
CA LYS A 34 -2.53 5.28 1.92
C LYS A 34 -3.10 4.16 2.77
N SER A 35 -4.05 4.49 3.63
CA SER A 35 -4.74 3.52 4.48
C SER A 35 -6.24 3.62 4.23
N VAL A 36 -6.89 2.48 4.05
CA VAL A 36 -8.34 2.36 3.87
C VAL A 36 -8.84 1.49 5.01
N SER A 37 -9.72 2.03 5.85
CA SER A 37 -10.40 1.27 6.90
C SER A 37 -11.77 0.83 6.39
N PHE A 38 -12.16 -0.40 6.68
CA PHE A 38 -13.48 -0.92 6.35
C PHE A 38 -14.15 -1.45 7.61
N SER A 39 -15.45 -1.21 7.75
CA SER A 39 -16.27 -1.85 8.76
C SER A 39 -16.87 -3.10 8.14
N LEU A 40 -16.45 -4.27 8.60
CA LEU A 40 -17.07 -5.53 8.22
C LEU A 40 -18.44 -5.59 8.90
N LYS A 41 -19.44 -4.92 8.32
CA LYS A 41 -20.83 -5.09 8.76
C LYS A 41 -21.23 -6.49 8.33
N GLU A 42 -21.37 -7.37 9.30
CA GLU A 42 -21.60 -8.81 9.15
C GLU A 42 -22.67 -9.08 8.09
N PHE A 43 -22.26 -9.60 6.92
CA PHE A 43 -23.16 -10.20 5.95
C PHE A 43 -23.38 -11.66 6.34
N TRP A 44 -24.04 -11.87 7.48
CA TRP A 44 -24.60 -13.16 7.86
C TRP A 44 -25.98 -12.89 8.46
N THR A 45 -26.98 -12.81 7.59
CA THR A 45 -28.40 -12.97 7.94
C THR A 45 -29.13 -13.56 6.75
#